data_AF-A0A973LM83-F1
#
_entry.id   AF-A0A973LM83-F1
#
_cell.length_a   1.000
_cell.length_b   1.000
_cell.length_c   1.000
_cell.angle_alpha   90.00
_cell.angle_beta   90.00
_cell.angle_gamma   90.00
#
_symmetry.space_group_name_H-M   'P 1'
#
loop_
_entity.id
_entity.type
_entity.pdbx_description
1 polymer ?
#
loop_
_entity_poly.entity_id
_entity_poly.type
_entity_poly.pdbx_seq_one_letter_code
_entity_poly.pdbx_strand_id
1 'polypeptide(L)' 'PPRITGGEVAVPDTPGLGVRLDRDRLLAAQELYEEKALGGRDDAVGMRHLIEDWAFDAKRPCLVR' A
#
# COMPACT_ATOMS: atom_id res chain seq x y z
N PRO A 1 -7.52 -13.44 6.53
CA PRO A 1 -6.16 -12.85 6.60
C PRO A 1 -5.45 -13.27 7.90
N PRO A 2 -4.12 -13.41 7.91
CA PRO A 2 -3.35 -13.59 9.14
C PRO A 2 -3.65 -12.46 10.14
N ARG A 3 -3.59 -12.78 11.43
CA ARG A 3 -3.83 -11.81 12.51
C ARG A 3 -2.50 -11.49 13.19
N ILE A 4 -2.35 -10.23 13.60
CA ILE A 4 -1.26 -9.80 14.48
C ILE A 4 -1.77 -9.86 15.91
N THR A 5 -1.09 -10.63 16.75
CA THR A 5 -1.41 -10.77 18.18
C THR A 5 -0.11 -10.72 18.98
N GLY A 6 -0.02 -9.85 19.97
CA GLY A 6 1.22 -9.68 20.75
C GLY A 6 2.40 -9.11 19.96
N GLY A 7 2.16 -8.45 18.83
CA GLY A 7 3.22 -7.92 17.96
C GLY A 7 3.77 -8.92 16.95
N GLU A 8 3.18 -10.12 16.86
CA GLU A 8 3.65 -11.19 16.00
C GLU A 8 2.54 -11.74 15.10
N VAL A 9 2.94 -12.43 14.02
CA VAL A 9 2.05 -13.20 13.15
C VAL A 9 2.45 -14.67 13.23
N ALA A 10 1.52 -15.52 13.67
CA ALA A 10 1.74 -16.96 13.72
C ALA A 10 1.85 -17.57 12.31
N VAL A 11 2.82 -18.46 12.11
CA VAL A 11 2.96 -19.25 10.88
C VAL A 11 1.88 -20.35 10.87
N PRO A 12 1.04 -20.45 9.82
CA PRO A 12 0.02 -21.48 9.72
C PRO A 12 0.60 -22.90 9.63
N ASP A 13 -0.12 -23.89 10.15
CA ASP A 13 0.22 -25.33 10.06
C ASP A 13 -0.27 -26.01 8.77
N THR A 14 -0.84 -25.24 7.85
CA THR A 14 -1.34 -25.70 6.55
C THR A 14 -0.27 -25.62 5.45
N PRO A 15 -0.29 -26.51 4.44
CA PRO A 15 0.65 -26.47 3.32
C PRO A 15 0.63 -25.16 2.51
N GLY A 16 1.75 -24.87 1.84
CA GLY A 16 1.87 -23.69 0.97
C GLY A 16 1.85 -22.38 1.76
N LEU A 17 1.22 -21.35 1.20
CA LEU A 17 1.14 -20.02 1.83
C LEU A 17 0.10 -19.92 2.96
N GLY A 18 -0.72 -20.96 3.18
CA GLY A 18 -1.77 -20.95 4.21
C GLY A 18 -2.86 -19.89 4.03
N VAL A 19 -3.11 -19.46 2.78
CA VAL A 19 -4.17 -18.49 2.44
C VAL A 19 -5.09 -19.03 1.36
N ARG A 20 -6.34 -18.54 1.37
CA ARG A 20 -7.33 -18.80 0.32
C ARG A 20 -7.65 -17.49 -0.38
N LEU A 21 -7.57 -17.49 -1.71
CA LEU A 21 -7.94 -16.34 -2.51
C LEU A 21 -9.45 -16.11 -2.45
N ASP A 22 -9.83 -14.87 -2.20
CA ASP A 22 -11.18 -14.37 -2.37
C ASP A 22 -11.27 -13.69 -3.75
N ARG A 23 -11.98 -14.33 -4.69
CA ARG A 23 -12.04 -13.88 -6.09
C ARG A 23 -12.87 -12.61 -6.26
N ASP A 24 -13.92 -12.46 -5.48
CA ASP A 24 -14.80 -11.28 -5.57
C ASP A 24 -14.04 -10.04 -5.09
N ARG A 25 -13.28 -10.17 -4.00
CA ARG A 25 -12.40 -9.09 -3.51
C ARG A 25 -11.26 -8.76 -4.47
N LEU A 26 -10.73 -9.76 -5.18
CA LEU A 26 -9.71 -9.53 -6.20
C LEU A 26 -10.28 -8.71 -7.37
N LEU A 27 -11.47 -9.06 -7.86
CA LEU A 27 -12.11 -8.35 -8.96
C LEU A 27 -12.46 -6.92 -8.57
N ALA A 28 -13.02 -6.71 -7.37
CA ALA A 28 -13.30 -5.37 -6.87
C ALA A 28 -12.03 -4.49 -6.78
N ALA A 29 -10.88 -5.07 -6.43
CA ALA A 29 -9.60 -4.35 -6.42
C ALA A 29 -9.09 -4.02 -7.83
N GLN A 30 -9.29 -4.92 -8.80
CA GLN A 30 -8.97 -4.67 -10.21
C GLN A 30 -9.82 -3.54 -10.78
N GLU A 31 -11.13 -3.55 -10.55
CA GLU A 31 -12.04 -2.49 -10.98
C GLU A 31 -11.59 -1.13 -10.44
N LEU A 32 -11.22 -1.06 -9.15
CA LEU A 32 -10.71 0.18 -8.55
C LEU A 32 -9.39 0.64 -9.17
N TYR A 33 -8.49 -0.30 -9.49
CA TYR A 33 -7.21 0.01 -10.14
C TYR A 33 -7.43 0.65 -11.51
N GLU A 34 -8.35 0.09 -12.30
CA GLU A 34 -8.72 0.60 -13.62
C GLU A 34 -9.45 1.95 -13.52
N GLU A 35 -10.44 2.07 -12.63
CA GLU A 35 -11.24 3.29 -12.44
C GLU A 35 -10.37 4.50 -12.09
N LYS A 36 -9.37 4.30 -11.23
CA LYS A 36 -8.46 5.37 -10.78
C LYS A 36 -7.23 5.53 -11.68
N ALA A 37 -7.15 4.79 -12.79
CA ALA A 37 -6.01 4.78 -13.71
C ALA A 37 -4.66 4.71 -12.96
N LEU A 38 -4.60 3.84 -11.95
CA LEU A 38 -3.42 3.73 -11.09
C LEU A 38 -2.24 3.14 -11.87
N GLY A 39 -1.04 3.46 -11.40
CA GLY A 39 0.21 2.98 -11.98
C GLY A 39 1.32 2.97 -10.94
N GLY A 40 2.45 3.59 -11.24
CA GLY A 40 3.54 3.77 -10.28
C GLY A 40 3.12 4.66 -9.10
N ARG A 41 3.55 4.29 -7.89
CA ARG A 41 3.36 5.13 -6.69
C ARG A 41 4.18 6.42 -6.81
N ASP A 42 3.53 7.58 -6.65
CA ASP A 42 4.17 8.89 -6.55
C ASP A 42 3.63 9.68 -5.36
N ASP A 43 4.41 9.74 -4.28
CA ASP A 43 4.04 10.46 -3.05
C ASP A 43 4.12 11.99 -3.23
N ALA A 44 4.82 12.48 -4.25
CA ALA A 44 4.97 13.91 -4.50
C ALA A 44 3.63 14.58 -4.81
N VAL A 45 2.71 13.89 -5.49
CA VAL A 45 1.37 14.40 -5.83
C VAL A 45 0.63 14.84 -4.56
N GLY A 46 0.63 13.99 -3.52
CA GLY A 46 0.02 14.32 -2.24
C GLY A 46 0.73 15.46 -1.52
N MET A 47 2.07 15.45 -1.54
CA MET A 47 2.86 16.47 -0.86
C MET A 47 2.74 17.86 -1.46
N ARG A 48 2.47 17.97 -2.78
CA ARG A 48 2.25 19.26 -3.45
C ARG A 48 0.98 19.98 -3.02
N HIS A 49 0.05 19.29 -2.36
CA HIS A 49 -1.08 19.93 -1.67
C HIS A 49 -0.67 20.62 -0.36
N LEU A 50 0.47 20.24 0.22
CA LEU A 50 1.00 20.82 1.47
C LEU A 50 2.06 21.89 1.18
N ILE A 51 2.92 21.65 0.18
CA ILE A 51 4.02 22.52 -0.23
C ILE A 51 4.09 22.51 -1.77
N GLU A 52 3.71 23.60 -2.42
CA GLU A 52 3.46 23.68 -3.88
C GLU A 52 4.57 23.05 -4.74
N ASP A 53 5.84 23.37 -4.47
CA ASP A 53 7.00 22.87 -5.22
C ASP A 53 7.69 21.67 -4.55
N TRP A 54 6.94 20.86 -3.80
CA TRP A 54 7.52 19.72 -3.11
C TRP A 54 8.21 18.75 -4.08
N ALA A 55 9.46 18.43 -3.75
CA ALA A 55 10.25 17.37 -4.36
C ALA A 55 10.88 16.48 -3.28
N PHE A 56 11.24 15.26 -3.69
CA PHE A 56 11.96 14.33 -2.83
C PHE A 56 13.40 14.80 -2.60
N ASP A 57 13.82 14.81 -1.34
CA ASP A 57 15.20 15.04 -0.93
C ASP A 57 15.60 13.87 -0.02
N ALA A 58 16.55 13.05 -0.47
CA ALA A 58 17.02 11.87 0.26
C ALA A 58 17.76 12.20 1.56
N LYS A 59 18.06 13.47 1.81
CA LYS A 59 18.83 13.96 2.95
C LYS A 59 18.04 14.90 3.86
N ARG A 60 16.75 15.11 3.59
CA ARG A 60 15.90 16.03 4.36
C ARG A 60 14.53 15.42 4.67
N PRO A 61 14.06 15.46 5.94
CA PRO A 61 12.71 15.02 6.28
C PRO A 61 11.64 15.73 5.42
N CYS A 62 10.53 15.05 5.10
CA CYS A 62 9.59 15.49 4.06
C CYS A 62 8.88 16.83 4.31
N LEU A 63 8.81 17.30 5.57
CA LEU A 63 8.17 18.57 5.95
C LEU A 63 9.17 19.67 6.32
N VAL A 64 10.48 19.38 6.26
CA VAL A 64 11.53 20.41 6.39
C VAL A 64 11.90 20.81 4.97
N ARG A 65 11.59 22.03 4.53
CA ARG A 65 11.84 22.48 3.16
C ARG A 65 12.64 23.76 3.15
#